data_AF-A0A382P9P1-F1
#
_entry.id   AF-A0A382P9P1-F1
#
_cell.length_a   1.000
_cell.length_b   1.000
_cell.length_c   1.000
_cell.angle_alpha   90.00
_cell.angle_beta   90.00
_cell.angle_gamma   90.00
#
_symmetry.space_group_name_H-M   'P 1'
#
loop_
_entity.id
_entity.type
_entity.pdbx_description
1 polymer ?
#
loop_
_entity_poly.entity_id
_entity_poly.type
_entity_poly.pdbx_seq_one_letter_code
_entity_poly.pdbx_strand_id
1 'polypeptide(L)'
;MLYEDADNFSGINFHYLSPKLRAVLLGRMYEYLINQDFTDRTKLFAKKFRNVIKTNKRFRHAKVAYRQYRPDQIKSKVLQVHPLDWDLSIMVPTERFKTAGGGRTASKKMWYKTAKRARTIYGSK
;
A
#
# COMPACT_ATOMS: atom_id res chain seq x y z
N MET A 1 1.77 -9.43 2.74
CA MET A 1 3.15 -8.93 2.54
C MET A 1 3.56 -9.09 1.08
N LEU A 2 4.33 -8.18 0.49
CA LEU A 2 4.67 -8.22 -0.95
C LEU A 2 6.11 -8.64 -1.26
N TYR A 3 7.02 -8.40 -0.32
CA TYR A 3 8.42 -8.83 -0.34
C TYR A 3 8.88 -9.01 1.10
N GLU A 4 9.82 -9.92 1.31
CA GLU A 4 10.43 -10.23 2.59
C GLU A 4 11.86 -10.73 2.37
N ASP A 5 12.78 -10.26 3.19
CA ASP A 5 14.11 -10.82 3.44
C ASP A 5 14.37 -10.85 4.96
N ALA A 6 15.59 -11.22 5.37
CA ALA A 6 15.94 -11.37 6.79
C ALA A 6 15.70 -10.10 7.62
N ASP A 7 15.89 -8.92 7.03
CA ASP A 7 15.91 -7.64 7.73
C ASP A 7 14.75 -6.73 7.35
N ASN A 8 14.01 -7.06 6.28
CA ASN A 8 13.04 -6.17 5.67
C ASN A 8 11.80 -6.90 5.19
N PHE A 9 10.69 -6.15 5.16
CA PHE A 9 9.53 -6.52 4.39
C PHE A 9 8.91 -5.32 3.69
N SER A 10 8.03 -5.59 2.73
CA SER A 10 7.32 -4.54 2.01
C SER A 10 5.81 -4.78 1.89
N GLY A 11 5.11 -3.68 1.64
CA GLY A 11 3.69 -3.70 1.39
C GLY A 11 3.19 -2.36 0.84
N ILE A 12 1.89 -2.33 0.54
CA ILE A 12 1.18 -1.10 0.21
C ILE A 12 0.72 -0.47 1.52
N ASN A 13 1.10 0.79 1.75
CA ASN A 13 0.61 1.54 2.91
C ASN A 13 -0.60 2.40 2.52
N PHE A 14 -1.80 1.91 2.81
CA PHE A 14 -3.06 2.59 2.50
C PHE A 14 -3.19 3.96 3.17
N HIS A 15 -2.51 4.21 4.29
CA HIS A 15 -2.60 5.49 4.99
C HIS A 15 -2.08 6.68 4.17
N TYR A 16 -1.17 6.44 3.20
CA TYR A 16 -0.69 7.49 2.29
C TYR A 16 -1.74 7.93 1.25
N LEU A 17 -2.88 7.24 1.19
CA LEU A 17 -4.00 7.55 0.31
C LEU A 17 -5.15 8.16 1.12
N SER A 18 -5.91 9.05 0.50
CA SER A 18 -7.19 9.51 1.07
C SER A 18 -8.18 8.35 1.14
N PRO A 19 -9.17 8.36 2.06
CA PRO A 19 -10.15 7.27 2.19
C PRO A 19 -10.79 6.84 0.86
N LYS A 20 -11.18 7.81 0.02
CA LYS A 20 -11.68 7.55 -1.34
C LYS A 20 -10.69 6.77 -2.20
N LEU A 21 -9.41 7.14 -2.19
CA LEU A 21 -8.38 6.43 -2.97
C LEU A 21 -8.03 5.07 -2.37
N ARG A 22 -8.21 4.87 -1.06
CA ARG A 22 -8.09 3.56 -0.41
C ARG A 22 -9.15 2.61 -0.96
N ALA A 23 -10.42 3.03 -0.98
CA ALA A 23 -11.53 2.27 -1.54
C ALA A 23 -11.28 1.88 -3.01
N VAL A 24 -10.91 2.85 -3.85
CA VAL A 24 -10.62 2.62 -5.27
C VAL A 24 -9.47 1.63 -5.47
N LEU A 25 -8.43 1.72 -4.64
CA LEU A 25 -7.32 0.77 -4.74
C LEU A 25 -7.71 -0.63 -4.28
N LEU A 26 -8.45 -0.74 -3.17
CA LEU A 26 -8.91 -2.03 -2.65
C LEU A 26 -9.83 -2.73 -3.65
N GLY A 27 -10.78 -2.01 -4.27
CA GLY A 27 -11.63 -2.59 -5.33
C GLY A 27 -10.82 -3.14 -6.51
N ARG A 28 -9.82 -2.41 -6.99
CA ARG A 28 -8.90 -2.90 -8.04
C ARG A 28 -8.09 -4.12 -7.60
N MET A 29 -7.77 -4.22 -6.31
CA MET A 29 -7.09 -5.39 -5.76
C MET A 29 -8.02 -6.59 -5.72
N TYR A 30 -9.28 -6.44 -5.29
CA TYR A 30 -10.27 -7.52 -5.34
C TYR A 30 -10.48 -8.03 -6.77
N GLU A 31 -10.67 -7.13 -7.75
CA GLU A 31 -10.75 -7.51 -9.16
C GLU A 31 -9.53 -8.31 -9.60
N TYR A 32 -8.32 -7.91 -9.19
CA TYR A 32 -7.11 -8.65 -9.54
C TYR A 32 -7.09 -10.03 -8.89
N LEU A 33 -7.42 -10.12 -7.59
CA LEU A 33 -7.45 -11.36 -6.82
C LEU A 33 -8.45 -12.36 -7.42
N ILE A 34 -9.70 -11.96 -7.65
CA ILE A 34 -10.75 -12.86 -8.18
C ILE A 34 -10.36 -13.50 -9.52
N ASN A 35 -9.58 -12.79 -10.33
CA ASN A 35 -9.13 -13.25 -11.65
C ASN A 35 -7.84 -14.10 -11.63
N GLN A 36 -7.26 -14.39 -10.46
CA GLN A 36 -6.09 -15.27 -10.37
C GLN A 36 -6.49 -16.67 -9.91
N ASP A 37 -5.94 -17.67 -10.57
CA ASP A 37 -5.93 -19.05 -10.06
C ASP A 37 -4.91 -19.16 -8.92
N PHE A 38 -5.41 -19.41 -7.70
CA PHE A 38 -4.66 -19.46 -6.46
C PHE A 38 -4.54 -20.88 -5.92
N THR A 39 -3.99 -21.79 -6.72
CA THR A 39 -3.65 -23.16 -6.30
C THR A 39 -2.40 -23.23 -5.42
N ASP A 40 -2.21 -22.28 -4.48
CA ASP A 40 -1.16 -22.23 -3.46
C ASP A 40 0.29 -21.95 -3.88
N ARG A 41 0.60 -20.68 -4.19
CA ARG A 41 1.94 -20.10 -3.93
C ARG A 41 1.85 -18.62 -3.55
N THR A 42 1.59 -18.31 -2.28
CA THR A 42 1.50 -16.93 -1.74
C THR A 42 2.72 -16.07 -2.10
N LYS A 43 3.92 -16.65 -2.12
CA LYS A 43 5.17 -15.96 -2.53
C LYS A 43 5.20 -15.65 -4.04
N LEU A 44 4.73 -16.57 -4.88
CA LEU A 44 4.66 -16.36 -6.34
C LEU A 44 3.63 -15.28 -6.67
N PHE A 45 2.48 -15.32 -6.01
CA PHE A 45 1.47 -14.26 -6.13
C PHE A 45 2.06 -12.89 -5.75
N ALA A 46 2.71 -12.79 -4.58
CA ALA A 46 3.33 -11.55 -4.14
C ALA A 46 4.35 -11.02 -5.16
N LYS A 47 5.15 -11.88 -5.78
CA LYS A 47 6.07 -11.52 -6.87
C LYS A 47 5.33 -11.02 -8.12
N LYS A 48 4.31 -11.74 -8.59
CA LYS A 48 3.49 -11.35 -9.76
C LYS A 48 2.78 -10.01 -9.51
N PHE A 49 2.16 -9.87 -8.35
CA PHE A 49 1.44 -8.65 -7.99
C PHE A 49 2.37 -7.44 -7.85
N ARG A 50 3.60 -7.62 -7.33
CA ARG A 50 4.62 -6.56 -7.38
C ARG A 50 4.93 -6.09 -8.80
N ASN A 51 5.01 -7.02 -9.77
CA ASN A 51 5.23 -6.65 -11.16
C ASN A 51 4.03 -5.86 -11.72
N VAL A 52 2.80 -6.30 -11.42
CA VAL A 52 1.57 -5.56 -11.79
C VAL A 52 1.57 -4.14 -11.22
N ILE A 53 1.92 -3.96 -9.95
CA ILE A 53 2.02 -2.63 -9.32
C ILE A 53 3.04 -1.74 -10.05
N LYS A 54 4.17 -2.31 -10.50
CA LYS A 54 5.25 -1.57 -11.17
C LYS A 54 4.87 -1.10 -12.58
N THR A 55 4.14 -1.92 -13.34
CA THR A 55 3.92 -1.71 -14.78
C THR A 55 2.52 -1.18 -15.10
N ASN A 56 1.49 -1.55 -14.34
CA ASN A 56 0.12 -1.22 -14.68
C ASN A 56 -0.30 0.15 -14.11
N LYS A 57 -0.76 1.06 -14.99
CA LYS A 57 -1.23 2.40 -14.62
C LYS A 57 -2.43 2.38 -13.66
N ARG A 58 -3.27 1.33 -13.67
CA ARG A 58 -4.38 1.15 -12.73
C ARG A 58 -3.89 1.05 -11.28
N PHE A 59 -2.68 0.54 -11.06
CA PHE A 59 -2.06 0.39 -9.74
C PHE A 59 -1.10 1.53 -9.38
N ARG A 60 -1.18 2.70 -10.06
CA ARG A 60 -0.34 3.87 -9.75
C ARG A 60 -0.33 4.28 -8.27
N HIS A 61 -1.47 4.16 -7.60
CA HIS A 61 -1.62 4.52 -6.19
C HIS A 61 -0.90 3.52 -5.29
N ALA A 62 -0.99 2.22 -5.57
CA ALA A 62 -0.17 1.20 -4.91
C ALA A 62 1.33 1.47 -5.14
N LYS A 63 1.74 1.82 -6.36
CA LYS A 63 3.15 2.09 -6.70
C LYS A 63 3.74 3.21 -5.85
N VAL A 64 3.03 4.33 -5.69
CA VAL A 64 3.54 5.46 -4.87
C VAL A 64 3.37 5.26 -3.36
N ALA A 65 2.48 4.37 -2.95
CA ALA A 65 2.22 4.00 -1.56
C ALA A 65 2.97 2.73 -1.13
N TYR A 66 3.75 2.12 -2.02
CA TYR A 66 4.62 1.00 -1.68
C TYR A 66 5.73 1.46 -0.73
N ARG A 67 5.94 0.72 0.35
CA ARG A 67 6.91 1.02 1.40
C ARG A 67 7.66 -0.24 1.80
N GLN A 68 8.91 -0.04 2.18
CA GLN A 68 9.75 -1.05 2.82
C GLN A 68 9.92 -0.68 4.29
N TYR A 69 9.89 -1.68 5.15
CA TYR A 69 9.97 -1.56 6.58
C TYR A 69 11.05 -2.49 7.10
N ARG A 70 11.75 -2.02 8.13
CA ARG A 70 12.56 -2.89 8.97
C ARG A 70 11.75 -3.26 10.22
N PRO A 71 11.59 -4.55 10.56
CA PRO A 71 10.79 -4.99 11.70
C PRO A 71 11.19 -4.31 13.02
N ASP A 72 12.50 -4.12 13.26
CA ASP A 72 13.07 -3.48 14.45
C ASP A 72 12.63 -2.01 14.64
N GLN A 73 12.21 -1.33 13.57
CA GLN A 73 11.74 0.05 13.61
C GLN A 73 10.24 0.19 13.85
N ILE A 74 9.50 -0.92 13.91
CA ILE A 74 8.06 -0.93 14.15
C ILE A 74 7.82 -0.95 15.65
N LYS A 75 7.49 0.22 16.21
CA LYS A 75 7.27 0.38 17.67
C LYS A 75 5.92 -0.14 18.17
N SER A 76 5.00 -0.47 17.26
CA SER A 76 3.64 -0.91 17.59
C SER A 76 3.45 -2.40 17.33
N LYS A 77 2.45 -3.01 17.97
CA LYS A 77 2.02 -4.36 17.62
C LYS A 77 1.51 -4.39 16.17
N VAL A 78 1.92 -5.40 15.40
CA VAL A 78 1.38 -5.70 14.08
C VAL A 78 0.22 -6.67 14.24
N LEU A 79 -0.93 -6.33 13.67
CA LEU A 79 -2.14 -7.15 13.74
C LEU A 79 -2.51 -7.61 12.32
N GLN A 80 -2.85 -8.88 12.18
CA GLN A 80 -3.46 -9.41 10.97
C GLN A 80 -4.95 -9.09 11.00
N VAL A 81 -5.44 -8.50 9.90
CA VAL A 81 -6.86 -8.21 9.70
C VAL A 81 -7.47 -9.30 8.82
N HIS A 82 -8.59 -9.87 9.26
CA HIS A 82 -9.32 -10.86 8.50
C HIS A 82 -9.80 -10.27 7.16
N PRO A 83 -9.80 -11.02 6.03
CA PRO A 83 -10.21 -10.49 4.73
C PRO A 83 -11.58 -9.82 4.69
N LEU A 84 -12.54 -10.35 5.45
CA LEU A 84 -13.90 -9.77 5.54
C LEU A 84 -13.94 -8.37 6.20
N ASP A 85 -12.91 -8.02 6.96
CA ASP A 85 -12.83 -6.73 7.67
C ASP A 85 -11.95 -5.70 6.93
N TRP A 86 -11.43 -6.02 5.75
CA TRP A 86 -10.52 -5.13 5.03
C TRP A 86 -11.17 -3.81 4.67
N ASP A 87 -12.41 -3.82 4.17
CA ASP A 87 -13.14 -2.61 3.77
C ASP A 87 -13.32 -1.63 4.93
N LEU A 88 -13.66 -2.13 6.13
CA LEU A 88 -13.75 -1.31 7.33
C LEU A 88 -12.37 -0.83 7.77
N SER A 89 -11.40 -1.74 7.84
CA SER A 89 -10.08 -1.47 8.39
C SER A 89 -9.30 -0.41 7.60
N ILE A 90 -9.43 -0.37 6.27
CA ILE A 90 -8.78 0.65 5.46
C ILE A 90 -9.35 2.05 5.68
N MET A 91 -10.58 2.18 6.19
CA MET A 91 -11.25 3.47 6.39
C MET A 91 -10.93 4.12 7.73
N VAL A 92 -10.39 3.36 8.68
CA VAL A 92 -10.06 3.88 10.01
C VAL A 92 -8.95 4.97 9.90
N PRO A 93 -9.15 6.16 10.50
CA PRO A 93 -8.21 7.28 10.42
C PRO A 93 -7.09 7.18 11.46
N THR A 94 -6.32 6.09 11.45
CA THR A 94 -5.25 5.82 12.44
C THR A 94 -3.87 6.31 12.02
N GLU A 95 -3.73 6.98 10.87
CA GLU A 95 -2.43 7.40 10.38
C GLU A 95 -1.75 8.47 11.26
N ARG A 96 -0.44 8.31 11.46
CA ARG A 96 0.38 9.24 12.25
C ARG A 96 1.66 9.58 11.50
N PHE A 97 1.61 10.64 10.69
CA PHE A 97 2.78 11.07 9.91
C PHE A 97 3.69 11.99 10.71
N LYS A 98 5.00 11.80 10.51
CA LYS A 98 6.05 12.66 11.05
C LYS A 98 6.93 13.22 9.93
N THR A 99 7.50 14.40 10.15
CA THR A 99 8.53 15.01 9.32
C THR A 99 9.90 14.40 9.65
N ALA A 100 10.92 14.73 8.86
CA ALA A 100 12.30 14.30 9.13
C ALA A 100 12.78 14.76 10.52
N GLY A 101 12.41 15.98 10.95
CA GLY A 101 12.67 16.49 12.29
C GLY A 101 11.73 15.94 13.38
N GLY A 102 10.95 14.89 13.11
CA GLY A 102 10.08 14.24 14.08
C GLY A 102 8.73 14.92 14.38
N GLY A 103 8.53 16.16 13.89
CA GLY A 103 7.28 16.90 14.05
C GLY A 103 6.10 16.25 13.33
N ARG A 104 4.87 16.43 13.84
CA ARG A 104 3.66 15.87 13.19
C ARG A 104 3.38 16.56 11.86
N THR A 105 2.78 15.84 10.92
CA THR A 105 2.28 16.42 9.66
C THR A 105 0.87 15.96 9.32
N ALA A 106 0.08 16.84 8.72
CA ALA A 106 -1.32 16.59 8.43
C ALA A 106 -1.51 15.52 7.34
N SER A 107 -2.46 14.59 7.55
CA SER A 107 -2.78 13.53 6.58
C SER A 107 -3.15 14.10 5.21
N LYS A 108 -3.96 15.16 5.16
CA LYS A 108 -4.35 15.83 3.90
C LYS A 108 -3.14 16.26 3.06
N LYS A 109 -2.09 16.78 3.71
CA LYS A 109 -0.83 17.17 3.03
C LYS A 109 -0.13 15.95 2.42
N MET A 110 -0.09 14.84 3.16
CA MET A 110 0.52 13.59 2.69
C MET A 110 -0.28 12.94 1.56
N TRP A 111 -1.61 12.95 1.65
CA TRP A 111 -2.50 12.45 0.60
C TRP A 111 -2.37 13.26 -0.68
N TYR A 112 -2.36 14.60 -0.58
CA TYR A 112 -2.16 15.48 -1.72
C TYR A 112 -0.82 15.20 -2.42
N LYS A 113 0.27 15.12 -1.66
CA LYS A 113 1.61 14.80 -2.20
C LYS A 113 1.63 13.44 -2.89
N THR A 114 1.04 12.43 -2.26
CA THR A 114 0.97 11.07 -2.80
C THR A 114 0.13 11.03 -4.09
N ALA A 115 -1.03 11.69 -4.11
CA ALA A 115 -1.88 11.79 -5.29
C ALA A 115 -1.22 12.57 -6.44
N LYS A 116 -0.50 13.66 -6.14
CA LYS A 116 0.29 14.40 -7.13
C LYS A 116 1.35 13.49 -7.75
N ARG A 117 2.14 12.79 -6.93
CA ARG A 117 3.15 11.83 -7.41
C ARG A 117 2.51 10.76 -8.29
N ALA A 118 1.39 10.17 -7.86
CA ALA A 118 0.71 9.11 -8.62
C ALA A 118 0.31 9.53 -10.03
N ARG A 119 -0.02 10.81 -10.26
CA ARG A 119 -0.35 11.34 -11.58
C ARG A 119 0.86 11.44 -12.51
N THR A 120 2.04 11.72 -11.97
CA THR A 120 3.25 11.97 -12.76
C THR A 120 4.16 10.74 -12.94
N ILE A 121 4.00 9.68 -12.14
CA ILE A 121 4.91 8.51 -12.19
C ILE A 121 4.96 7.75 -13.53
N TYR A 122 4.01 8.01 -14.44
CA TYR A 122 3.96 7.44 -15.79
C TYR A 122 4.05 8.52 -16.88
N GLY A 123 4.24 9.79 -16.49
CA GLY A 123 4.39 10.95 -17.36
C GLY A 123 5.80 11.49 -17.24
N SER A 124 6.73 10.78 -17.86
CA SER A 124 8.03 11.29 -18.30
C SER A 124 8.37 10.49 -19.55
N LYS A 125 7.94 11.02 -20.69
CA LYS A 125 8.66 10.85 -21.95
C LYS A 125 9.37 12.18 -22.16
#